data_AF-A0A4U5QGF9-F1
#
_entry.id   AF-A0A4U5QGF9-F1
#
_cell.length_a   1.000
_cell.length_b   1.000
_cell.length_c   1.000
_cell.angle_alpha   90.00
_cell.angle_beta   90.00
_cell.angle_gamma   90.00
#
_symmetry.space_group_name_H-M   'P 1'
#
loop_
_entity.id
_entity.type
_entity.pdbx_description
1 polymer ?
#
loop_
_entity_poly.entity_id
_entity_poly.type
_entity_poly.pdbx_seq_one_letter_code
_entity_poly.pdbx_strand_id
1 'polypeptide(L)'
;MFSTSTSVTGGKIGVCVSKRAAAAAAREEVVVKKFSPPPQSPAAAAAAATKRHSGLLSSKSGQLVGDSNRMKGLFKSKPRTPVDVVRQTRDLLIYVDRSSSSLSDSKREEKMADLAKNTRELKSILYGNSESEPVPEACAQLTQEFFRENTLRLLIICLPKLNLETRKDATQVVANLQRQQVNSRLIASDYLEKNTDLLDILIAGYENTDMALHYGVMLKECIRHQSVARYVLESPHVKKFFDYIQLPNFDISADAAATFKELLTRHKSTVAEFLSKNYDWFFAEFNSKLLESTNYITRRQSIKLLGDMLLDRSNAVVMTRYVSSRDNLRILMNLLRESSKSIQTEAFHVFKLFVANQNKPPDIVSILVANRSKLLRLLADFKMDKEDEQFEADKAQVMKEIAALEPRE
;
A
#
# COMPACT_ATOMS: atom_id res chain seq x y z
N MET A 1 -66.18 28.13 -15.05
CA MET A 1 -66.39 29.57 -14.79
C MET A 1 -65.87 29.82 -13.38
N PHE A 2 -64.61 30.23 -13.27
CA PHE A 2 -64.19 31.62 -13.01
C PHE A 2 -64.61 32.16 -11.64
N SER A 3 -63.58 32.62 -10.92
CA SER A 3 -63.55 33.80 -10.05
C SER A 3 -64.21 33.68 -8.67
N THR A 4 -63.67 34.24 -7.58
CA THR A 4 -62.59 35.23 -7.41
C THR A 4 -62.26 35.39 -5.93
N SER A 5 -61.00 35.77 -5.63
CA SER A 5 -60.51 36.71 -4.59
C SER A 5 -60.96 36.52 -3.12
N THR A 6 -60.13 36.73 -2.09
CA THR A 6 -59.47 38.01 -1.83
C THR A 6 -58.39 37.87 -0.73
N SER A 7 -57.37 38.72 -0.88
CA SER A 7 -56.25 39.15 -0.03
C SER A 7 -56.24 38.84 1.48
N VAL A 8 -55.05 38.48 2.00
CA VAL A 8 -54.50 39.04 3.25
C VAL A 8 -53.02 39.40 3.07
N THR A 9 -52.70 40.57 3.58
CA THR A 9 -51.49 41.39 3.58
C THR A 9 -50.38 40.95 4.55
N GLY A 10 -49.13 41.31 4.24
CA GLY A 10 -48.24 41.98 5.23
C GLY A 10 -47.19 41.16 6.00
N GLY A 11 -45.96 41.12 5.46
CA GLY A 11 -44.72 41.60 6.12
C GLY A 11 -44.21 41.06 7.47
N LYS A 12 -43.14 40.26 7.38
CA LYS A 12 -41.89 40.17 8.20
C LYS A 12 -41.93 40.03 9.75
N ILE A 13 -41.27 38.96 10.22
CA ILE A 13 -40.32 38.76 11.36
C ILE A 13 -40.41 37.24 11.66
N GLY A 14 -39.44 36.36 11.42
CA GLY A 14 -38.12 36.25 12.04
C GLY A 14 -37.95 34.80 12.57
N VAL A 15 -36.71 34.31 12.56
CA VAL A 15 -36.17 33.20 13.37
C VAL A 15 -36.39 31.73 12.89
N CYS A 16 -35.32 31.26 12.24
CA CYS A 16 -34.72 29.94 12.22
C CYS A 16 -35.07 28.97 13.39
N VAL A 17 -35.92 27.96 13.15
CA VAL A 17 -36.01 26.65 13.86
C VAL A 17 -36.74 25.71 12.88
N SER A 18 -36.36 24.46 12.56
CA SER A 18 -35.71 23.44 13.35
C SER A 18 -35.06 22.38 12.44
N LYS A 19 -33.72 22.36 12.38
CA LYS A 19 -32.91 21.22 11.89
C LYS A 19 -32.82 20.08 12.93
N ARG A 20 -33.72 20.07 13.93
CA ARG A 20 -33.62 19.24 15.13
C ARG A 20 -34.44 17.94 15.07
N ALA A 21 -35.22 17.70 14.02
CA ALA A 21 -35.99 16.46 13.89
C ALA A 21 -35.22 15.30 13.21
N ALA A 22 -34.12 15.59 12.48
CA ALA A 22 -33.33 14.57 11.79
C ALA A 22 -32.05 14.15 12.56
N ALA A 23 -31.75 14.77 13.70
CA ALA A 23 -30.54 14.54 14.49
C ALA A 23 -30.73 13.59 15.69
N ALA A 24 -31.94 13.02 15.87
CA ALA A 24 -32.29 12.22 17.05
C ALA A 24 -32.20 10.70 16.85
N ALA A 25 -31.85 10.21 15.65
CA ALA A 25 -31.86 8.76 15.35
C ALA A 25 -30.46 8.13 15.16
N ALA A 26 -29.36 8.84 15.46
CA ALA A 26 -28.01 8.31 15.24
C ALA A 26 -27.02 8.79 16.33
N ARG A 27 -27.28 8.46 17.59
CA ARG A 27 -26.30 8.55 18.68
C ARG A 27 -26.53 7.45 19.72
N GLU A 28 -26.26 6.21 19.34
CA GLU A 28 -25.63 5.29 20.28
C GLU A 28 -24.13 5.42 20.06
N GLU A 29 -23.49 6.37 20.75
CA GLU A 29 -22.04 6.38 20.88
C GLU A 29 -21.64 5.18 21.73
N VAL A 30 -21.23 4.10 21.07
CA VAL A 30 -20.61 2.95 21.72
C VAL A 30 -19.21 3.35 22.16
N VAL A 31 -19.03 3.53 23.47
CA VAL A 31 -17.75 3.86 24.08
C VAL A 31 -16.96 2.55 24.25
N VAL A 32 -15.91 2.32 23.46
CA VAL A 32 -14.87 1.36 23.87
C VAL A 32 -14.01 2.06 24.91
N LYS A 33 -13.72 1.42 26.05
CA LYS A 33 -12.75 2.00 27.01
C LYS A 33 -11.42 2.21 26.27
N LYS A 34 -10.91 3.44 26.26
CA LYS A 34 -9.65 3.77 25.59
C LYS A 34 -8.51 2.96 26.20
N PHE A 35 -7.92 2.09 25.39
CA PHE A 35 -6.57 1.57 25.61
C PHE A 35 -5.59 2.44 24.82
N SER A 36 -4.38 2.62 25.34
CA SER A 36 -3.33 3.39 24.64
C SER A 36 -3.07 2.78 23.26
N PRO A 37 -2.87 3.61 22.21
CA PRO A 37 -2.43 3.10 20.91
C PRO A 37 -1.03 2.48 21.03
N PRO A 38 -0.72 1.42 20.28
CA PRO A 38 0.64 0.86 20.24
C PRO A 38 1.64 1.91 19.70
N PRO A 39 2.91 1.87 20.12
CA PRO A 39 3.92 2.77 19.59
C PRO A 39 4.09 2.53 18.08
N GLN A 40 4.02 3.61 17.30
CA GLN A 40 4.41 3.57 15.89
C GLN A 40 5.93 3.30 15.83
N SER A 41 6.32 2.24 15.13
CA SER A 41 7.73 1.98 14.84
C SER A 41 8.31 3.18 14.07
N PRO A 42 9.45 3.75 14.49
CA PRO A 42 10.04 4.87 13.79
C PRO A 42 10.47 4.40 12.38
N ALA A 43 10.00 5.14 11.37
CA ALA A 43 10.49 5.00 10.01
C ALA A 43 12.03 5.14 10.02
N ALA A 44 12.73 4.18 9.41
CA ALA A 44 14.18 4.20 9.29
C ALA A 44 14.61 5.40 8.44
N ALA A 45 14.99 6.49 9.09
CA ALA A 45 15.76 7.58 8.50
C ALA A 45 17.23 7.15 8.50
N ALA A 46 17.74 6.73 7.34
CA ALA A 46 19.15 6.45 7.16
C ALA A 46 19.95 7.77 7.22
N ALA A 47 20.71 7.94 8.30
CA ALA A 47 21.67 9.03 8.45
C ALA A 47 22.95 8.71 7.67
N ALA A 48 23.33 9.60 6.74
CA ALA A 48 24.63 9.60 6.10
C ALA A 48 25.68 10.13 7.10
N ALA A 49 26.63 9.27 7.49
CA ALA A 49 27.77 9.63 8.32
C ALA A 49 28.97 9.99 7.45
N THR A 50 29.32 11.27 7.47
CA THR A 50 30.51 11.87 6.85
C THR A 50 31.77 11.45 7.61
N LYS A 51 32.69 10.71 6.98
CA LYS A 51 34.08 10.59 7.46
C LYS A 51 35.01 11.43 6.60
N ARG A 52 35.48 12.54 7.17
CA ARG A 52 36.65 13.28 6.71
C ARG A 52 37.90 12.46 7.01
N HIS A 53 38.76 12.26 6.01
CA HIS A 53 40.19 12.08 6.23
C HIS A 53 40.96 12.95 5.22
N SER A 54 41.75 13.85 5.78
CA SER A 54 42.79 14.65 5.15
C SER A 54 44.03 13.81 4.88
N GLY A 55 44.71 14.02 3.74
CA GLY A 55 46.00 13.38 3.48
C GLY A 55 46.64 13.74 2.12
N LEU A 56 47.37 14.86 2.11
CA LEU A 56 48.62 15.15 1.40
C LEU A 56 48.77 14.98 -0.13
N LEU A 57 49.04 16.14 -0.73
CA LEU A 57 49.92 16.45 -1.85
C LEU A 57 51.01 15.42 -2.17
N SER A 58 51.13 15.05 -3.45
CA SER A 58 52.44 14.87 -4.09
C SER A 58 52.34 15.14 -5.59
N SER A 59 53.19 16.05 -6.04
CA SER A 59 53.44 16.37 -7.44
C SER A 59 54.24 15.25 -8.11
N LYS A 60 54.01 15.02 -9.40
CA LYS A 60 55.10 14.72 -10.34
C LYS A 60 54.70 14.91 -11.79
N SER A 61 55.66 15.50 -12.48
CA SER A 61 55.64 16.06 -13.82
C SER A 61 55.80 14.99 -14.90
N GLY A 62 55.19 15.26 -16.06
CA GLY A 62 55.75 15.07 -17.40
C GLY A 62 55.97 13.64 -17.90
N GLN A 63 55.24 13.25 -18.94
CA GLN A 63 55.86 13.08 -20.27
C GLN A 63 54.81 12.99 -21.38
N LEU A 64 55.03 13.82 -22.39
CA LEU A 64 54.39 13.79 -23.69
C LEU A 64 54.97 12.60 -24.47
N VAL A 65 54.11 11.71 -24.95
CA VAL A 65 54.31 11.00 -26.21
C VAL A 65 53.00 11.12 -26.97
N GLY A 66 53.05 11.90 -28.05
CA GLY A 66 51.94 12.03 -28.96
C GLY A 66 51.73 10.73 -29.72
N ASP A 67 50.46 10.38 -29.91
CA ASP A 67 50.12 9.57 -31.06
C ASP A 67 48.91 10.15 -31.78
N SER A 68 49.05 10.17 -33.09
CA SER A 68 48.24 10.91 -34.04
C SER A 68 46.88 10.24 -34.21
N ASN A 69 45.81 10.87 -33.71
CA ASN A 69 44.50 10.70 -34.33
C ASN A 69 43.58 11.90 -34.08
N ARG A 70 43.99 13.08 -34.56
CA ARG A 70 43.04 14.14 -34.89
C ARG A 70 42.48 13.84 -36.28
N MET A 71 41.25 13.32 -36.32
CA MET A 71 40.15 13.79 -37.19
C MET A 71 38.97 12.80 -37.15
N LYS A 72 38.18 12.83 -36.07
CA LYS A 72 36.74 12.50 -36.08
C LYS A 72 36.02 13.40 -35.08
N GLY A 73 36.09 14.70 -35.33
CA GLY A 73 35.46 15.73 -34.51
C GLY A 73 34.65 16.67 -35.38
N LEU A 74 33.65 16.15 -36.10
CA LEU A 74 32.70 16.96 -36.86
C LEU A 74 31.32 16.31 -36.68
N PHE A 75 30.39 17.06 -36.08
CA PHE A 75 29.09 16.66 -35.53
C PHE A 75 29.12 15.99 -34.14
N LYS A 76 29.36 16.77 -33.08
CA LYS A 76 28.79 16.41 -31.77
C LYS A 76 27.27 16.53 -31.92
N SER A 77 26.55 15.41 -31.95
CA SER A 77 25.09 15.40 -31.91
C SER A 77 24.62 16.28 -30.76
N LYS A 78 23.60 17.11 -31.00
CA LYS A 78 22.99 17.94 -29.95
C LYS A 78 22.67 17.07 -28.74
N PRO A 79 23.00 17.49 -27.49
CA PRO A 79 22.65 16.71 -26.32
C PRO A 79 21.15 16.45 -26.30
N ARG A 80 20.77 15.18 -26.09
CA ARG A 80 19.36 14.78 -26.07
C ARG A 80 18.68 15.45 -24.89
N THR A 81 17.54 16.07 -25.13
CA THR A 81 16.71 16.59 -24.04
C THR A 81 15.94 15.45 -23.36
N PRO A 82 15.47 15.60 -22.11
CA PRO A 82 14.65 14.58 -21.46
C PRO A 82 13.42 14.17 -22.30
N VAL A 83 12.81 15.12 -23.00
CA VAL A 83 11.70 14.90 -23.94
C VAL A 83 12.12 14.01 -25.11
N ASP A 84 13.30 14.25 -25.70
CA ASP A 84 13.80 13.45 -26.81
C ASP A 84 14.04 11.99 -26.39
N VAL A 85 14.57 11.78 -25.18
CA VAL A 85 14.80 10.43 -24.63
C VAL A 85 13.48 9.70 -24.47
N VAL A 86 12.44 10.35 -23.94
CA VAL A 86 11.11 9.75 -23.79
C VAL A 86 10.51 9.37 -25.14
N ARG A 87 10.56 10.26 -26.14
CA ARG A 87 10.03 10.00 -27.49
C ARG A 87 10.73 8.82 -28.16
N GLN A 88 12.06 8.81 -28.13
CA GLN A 88 12.84 7.71 -28.69
C GLN A 88 12.56 6.40 -27.95
N THR A 89 12.40 6.43 -26.63
CA THR A 89 12.00 5.25 -25.84
C THR A 89 10.63 4.74 -26.30
N ARG A 90 9.65 5.64 -26.46
CA ARG A 90 8.30 5.28 -26.91
C ARG A 90 8.31 4.66 -28.30
N ASP A 91 9.05 5.23 -29.25
CA ASP A 91 9.15 4.70 -30.62
C ASP A 91 9.75 3.28 -30.63
N LEU A 92 10.78 3.03 -29.81
CA LEU A 92 11.36 1.70 -29.61
C LEU A 92 10.37 0.73 -28.95
N LEU A 93 9.59 1.18 -27.97
CA LEU A 93 8.55 0.36 -27.34
C LEU A 93 7.44 0.01 -28.33
N ILE A 94 6.98 0.95 -29.17
CA ILE A 94 6.00 0.67 -30.24
C ILE A 94 6.56 -0.37 -31.21
N TYR A 95 7.85 -0.27 -31.54
CA TYR A 95 8.52 -1.26 -32.38
C TYR A 95 8.55 -2.65 -31.72
N VAL A 96 8.94 -2.74 -30.44
CA VAL A 96 8.96 -3.99 -29.66
C VAL A 96 7.54 -4.56 -29.47
N ASP A 97 6.53 -3.70 -29.38
CA ASP A 97 5.15 -4.13 -29.24
C ASP A 97 4.64 -4.81 -30.51
N ARG A 98 4.86 -4.16 -31.67
CA ARG A 98 4.38 -4.60 -32.99
C ARG A 98 5.19 -5.74 -33.61
N SER A 99 6.45 -5.92 -33.22
CA SER A 99 7.33 -6.91 -33.84
C SER A 99 6.97 -8.33 -33.39
N SER A 100 6.15 -9.04 -34.18
CA SER A 100 5.79 -10.43 -33.92
C SER A 100 6.57 -11.47 -34.71
N SER A 101 7.16 -11.18 -35.89
CA SER A 101 7.83 -12.25 -36.68
C SER A 101 8.57 -11.87 -37.98
N SER A 102 8.72 -10.59 -38.36
CA SER A 102 9.06 -10.26 -39.77
C SER A 102 10.45 -9.64 -40.02
N LEU A 103 11.39 -9.67 -39.08
CA LEU A 103 12.69 -8.97 -39.23
C LEU A 103 13.89 -9.84 -38.82
N SER A 104 15.07 -9.52 -39.38
CA SER A 104 16.32 -10.19 -39.05
C SER A 104 16.68 -9.99 -37.58
N ASP A 105 17.19 -11.04 -36.94
CA ASP A 105 17.53 -11.04 -35.51
C ASP A 105 18.48 -9.90 -35.13
N SER A 106 19.43 -9.56 -36.00
CA SER A 106 20.39 -8.46 -35.79
C SER A 106 19.73 -7.08 -35.64
N LYS A 107 18.69 -6.75 -36.43
CA LYS A 107 17.98 -5.47 -36.30
C LYS A 107 17.17 -5.41 -35.00
N ARG A 108 16.59 -6.54 -34.59
CA ARG A 108 15.84 -6.64 -33.33
C ARG A 108 16.78 -6.45 -32.14
N GLU A 109 17.95 -7.08 -32.17
CA GLU A 109 18.95 -6.96 -31.11
C GLU A 109 19.47 -5.51 -30.96
N GLU A 110 19.73 -4.83 -32.07
CA GLU A 110 20.09 -3.40 -32.08
C GLU A 110 19.01 -2.55 -31.38
N LYS A 111 17.74 -2.73 -31.75
CA LYS A 111 16.63 -1.96 -31.16
C LYS A 111 16.41 -2.27 -29.67
N MET A 112 16.64 -3.51 -29.24
CA MET A 112 16.60 -3.88 -27.83
C MET A 112 17.75 -3.26 -27.04
N ALA A 113 18.95 -3.17 -27.62
CA ALA A 113 20.09 -2.50 -27.01
C ALA A 113 19.87 -0.98 -26.88
N ASP A 114 19.31 -0.34 -27.91
CA ASP A 114 18.91 1.07 -27.87
C ASP A 114 17.86 1.33 -26.79
N LEU A 115 16.87 0.44 -26.66
CA LEU A 115 15.82 0.56 -25.65
C LEU A 115 16.39 0.41 -24.23
N ALA A 116 17.30 -0.53 -24.02
CA ALA A 116 18.00 -0.68 -22.74
C ALA A 116 18.81 0.58 -22.38
N LYS A 117 19.54 1.14 -23.35
CA LYS A 117 20.28 2.39 -23.18
C LYS A 117 19.38 3.56 -22.81
N ASN A 118 18.26 3.72 -23.52
CA ASN A 118 17.32 4.81 -23.26
C ASN A 118 16.64 4.64 -21.89
N THR A 119 16.27 3.43 -21.51
CA THR A 119 15.66 3.15 -20.21
C THR A 119 16.62 3.49 -19.06
N ARG A 120 17.91 3.18 -19.21
CA ARG A 120 18.95 3.58 -18.26
C ARG A 120 19.13 5.09 -18.20
N GLU A 121 19.03 5.79 -19.32
CA GLU A 121 19.09 7.25 -19.36
C GLU A 121 17.88 7.90 -18.67
N LEU A 122 16.66 7.38 -18.90
CA LEU A 122 15.47 7.81 -18.16
C LEU A 122 15.67 7.65 -16.64
N LYS A 123 16.22 6.49 -16.21
CA LYS A 123 16.55 6.25 -14.81
C LYS A 123 17.57 7.27 -14.29
N SER A 124 18.64 7.52 -15.04
CA SER A 124 19.68 8.48 -14.65
C SER A 124 19.15 9.90 -14.53
N ILE A 125 18.18 10.31 -15.35
CA ILE A 125 17.53 11.62 -15.22
C ILE A 125 16.73 11.70 -13.92
N LEU A 126 16.00 10.63 -13.58
CA LEU A 126 15.09 10.59 -12.43
C LEU A 126 15.77 10.38 -11.07
N TYR A 127 16.93 9.71 -11.05
CA TYR A 127 17.66 9.38 -9.81
C TYR A 127 19.00 10.10 -9.69
N GLY A 128 19.47 10.77 -10.74
CA GLY A 128 20.84 11.24 -10.83
C GLY A 128 21.83 10.10 -11.12
N ASN A 129 23.11 10.38 -10.93
CA ASN A 129 24.21 9.42 -11.05
C ASN A 129 25.24 9.66 -9.94
N SER A 130 26.42 9.03 -10.01
CA SER A 130 27.48 9.20 -9.00
C SER A 130 28.08 10.60 -8.92
N GLU A 131 27.88 11.43 -9.94
CA GLU A 131 28.49 12.75 -10.09
C GLU A 131 27.49 13.90 -9.93
N SER A 132 26.20 13.65 -10.15
CA SER A 132 25.17 14.69 -10.18
C SER A 132 23.83 14.20 -9.63
N GLU A 133 23.20 15.04 -8.81
CA GLU A 133 21.83 14.89 -8.36
C GLU A 133 20.81 15.09 -9.50
N PRO A 134 19.60 14.50 -9.40
CA PRO A 134 18.56 14.69 -10.41
C PRO A 134 18.10 16.16 -10.48
N VAL A 135 18.12 16.72 -11.68
CA VAL A 135 17.70 18.11 -11.91
C VAL A 135 16.15 18.17 -11.92
N PRO A 136 15.51 18.97 -11.04
CA PRO A 136 14.04 18.99 -10.93
C PRO A 136 13.31 19.34 -12.22
N GLU A 137 13.83 20.30 -12.99
CA GLU A 137 13.25 20.70 -14.28
C GLU A 137 13.30 19.56 -15.30
N ALA A 138 14.43 18.84 -15.38
CA ALA A 138 14.59 17.70 -16.27
C ALA A 138 13.64 16.56 -15.89
N CYS A 139 13.48 16.29 -14.59
CA CYS A 139 12.52 15.31 -14.09
C CYS A 139 11.08 15.69 -14.45
N ALA A 140 10.71 16.97 -14.29
CA ALA A 140 9.38 17.46 -14.62
C ALA A 140 9.08 17.35 -16.13
N GLN A 141 10.04 17.73 -17.00
CA GLN A 141 9.92 17.62 -18.45
C GLN A 141 9.78 16.15 -18.90
N LEU A 142 10.62 15.25 -18.36
CA LEU A 142 10.54 13.81 -18.61
C LEU A 142 9.16 13.28 -18.20
N THR A 143 8.74 13.58 -16.97
CA THR A 143 7.47 13.09 -16.40
C THR A 143 6.29 13.54 -17.26
N GLN A 144 6.24 14.82 -17.63
CA GLN A 144 5.18 15.37 -18.47
C GLN A 144 5.09 14.66 -19.82
N GLU A 145 6.21 14.48 -20.52
CA GLU A 145 6.23 13.81 -21.83
C GLU A 145 5.88 12.32 -21.70
N PHE A 146 6.33 11.66 -20.63
CA PHE A 146 6.14 10.23 -20.42
C PHE A 146 4.65 9.84 -20.30
N PHE A 147 3.86 10.67 -19.61
CA PHE A 147 2.42 10.45 -19.46
C PHE A 147 1.61 10.99 -20.66
N ARG A 148 2.09 12.02 -21.36
CA ARG A 148 1.34 12.69 -22.45
C ARG A 148 0.91 11.75 -23.58
N GLU A 149 1.78 10.80 -23.95
CA GLU A 149 1.56 9.92 -25.10
C GLU A 149 1.58 8.43 -24.73
N ASN A 150 1.10 8.07 -23.53
CA ASN A 150 0.93 6.68 -23.10
C ASN A 150 2.22 5.83 -23.08
N THR A 151 3.39 6.45 -22.90
CA THR A 151 4.67 5.70 -22.78
C THR A 151 4.63 4.72 -21.60
N LEU A 152 3.97 5.09 -20.49
CA LEU A 152 3.81 4.21 -19.34
C LEU A 152 3.13 2.89 -19.70
N ARG A 153 1.99 2.94 -20.40
CA ARG A 153 1.26 1.76 -20.86
C ARG A 153 2.13 0.84 -21.71
N LEU A 154 2.81 1.43 -22.71
CA LEU A 154 3.68 0.67 -23.61
C LEU A 154 4.83 0.00 -22.84
N LEU A 155 5.43 0.70 -21.88
CA LEU A 155 6.51 0.15 -21.06
C LEU A 155 6.03 -1.02 -20.19
N ILE A 156 4.85 -0.92 -19.58
CA ILE A 156 4.24 -2.00 -18.77
C ILE A 156 3.96 -3.24 -19.64
N ILE A 157 3.37 -3.06 -20.82
CA ILE A 157 3.02 -4.15 -21.75
C ILE A 157 4.28 -4.82 -22.32
N CYS A 158 5.31 -4.04 -22.65
CA CYS A 158 6.55 -4.56 -23.22
C CYS A 158 7.51 -5.14 -22.17
N LEU A 159 7.29 -4.90 -20.87
CA LEU A 159 8.21 -5.33 -19.80
C LEU A 159 8.63 -6.82 -19.90
N PRO A 160 7.73 -7.78 -20.18
CA PRO A 160 8.11 -9.19 -20.32
C PRO A 160 9.04 -9.48 -21.50
N LYS A 161 9.05 -8.61 -22.52
CA LYS A 161 9.91 -8.73 -23.71
C LYS A 161 11.35 -8.24 -23.44
N LEU A 162 11.58 -7.52 -22.33
CA LEU A 162 12.88 -6.93 -22.00
C LEU A 162 13.79 -7.91 -21.27
N ASN A 163 15.10 -7.68 -21.34
CA ASN A 163 16.06 -8.43 -20.52
C ASN A 163 15.98 -8.01 -19.03
N LEU A 164 16.55 -8.83 -18.14
CA LEU A 164 16.45 -8.65 -16.68
C LEU A 164 16.89 -7.25 -16.21
N GLU A 165 18.03 -6.76 -16.69
CA GLU A 165 18.55 -5.46 -16.25
C GLU A 165 17.66 -4.30 -16.71
N THR A 166 17.14 -4.39 -17.92
CA THR A 166 16.22 -3.38 -18.47
C THR A 166 14.87 -3.42 -17.75
N ARG A 167 14.38 -4.61 -17.33
CA ARG A 167 13.18 -4.72 -16.49
C ARG A 167 13.37 -4.02 -15.15
N LYS A 168 14.54 -4.19 -14.50
CA LYS A 168 14.87 -3.50 -13.24
C LYS A 168 14.89 -1.99 -13.42
N ASP A 169 15.57 -1.50 -14.45
CA ASP A 169 15.64 -0.06 -14.77
C ASP A 169 14.24 0.52 -15.05
N ALA A 170 13.44 -0.17 -15.88
CA ALA A 170 12.07 0.22 -16.19
C ALA A 170 11.17 0.24 -14.95
N THR A 171 11.32 -0.73 -14.04
CA THR A 171 10.60 -0.78 -12.76
C THR A 171 10.89 0.45 -11.91
N GLN A 172 12.17 0.83 -11.79
CA GLN A 172 12.56 2.01 -11.03
C GLN A 172 12.06 3.31 -11.69
N VAL A 173 12.10 3.40 -13.02
CA VAL A 173 11.53 4.53 -13.77
C VAL A 173 10.04 4.68 -13.45
N VAL A 174 9.24 3.61 -13.60
CA VAL A 174 7.80 3.63 -13.32
C VAL A 174 7.51 4.00 -11.86
N ALA A 175 8.25 3.42 -10.93
CA ALA A 175 8.12 3.69 -9.49
C ALA A 175 8.38 5.16 -9.15
N ASN A 176 9.47 5.73 -9.69
CA ASN A 176 9.85 7.11 -9.44
C ASN A 176 8.82 8.10 -9.99
N LEU A 177 8.35 7.86 -11.22
CA LEU A 177 7.36 8.71 -11.91
C LEU A 177 6.07 8.92 -11.11
N GLN A 178 5.67 7.96 -10.27
CA GLN A 178 4.47 8.10 -9.43
C GLN A 178 4.57 9.23 -8.40
N ARG A 179 5.80 9.65 -8.06
CA ARG A 179 6.08 10.65 -7.02
C ARG A 179 6.47 12.01 -7.60
N GLN A 180 6.71 12.09 -8.90
CA GLN A 180 7.15 13.30 -9.57
C GLN A 180 6.03 14.34 -9.63
N GLN A 181 6.36 15.58 -9.25
CA GLN A 181 5.46 16.71 -9.34
C GLN A 181 5.78 17.54 -10.58
N VAL A 182 4.77 17.78 -11.41
CA VAL A 182 4.84 18.71 -12.54
C VAL A 182 3.93 19.88 -12.22
N ASN A 183 4.50 21.09 -12.12
CA ASN A 183 3.77 22.29 -11.68
C ASN A 183 3.01 22.06 -10.36
N SER A 184 3.69 21.44 -9.39
CA SER A 184 3.14 21.05 -8.07
C SER A 184 1.95 20.09 -8.11
N ARG A 185 1.76 19.34 -9.21
CA ARG A 185 0.71 18.32 -9.35
C ARG A 185 1.29 16.94 -9.65
N LEU A 186 0.69 15.90 -9.08
CA LEU A 186 1.01 14.50 -9.35
C LEU A 186 0.24 14.02 -10.58
N ILE A 187 0.72 14.36 -11.78
CA ILE A 187 0.03 14.04 -13.04
C ILE A 187 -0.11 12.53 -13.30
N ALA A 188 0.69 11.70 -12.61
CA ALA A 188 0.57 10.24 -12.64
C ALA A 188 -0.79 9.75 -12.13
N SER A 189 -1.35 10.42 -11.10
CA SER A 189 -2.67 10.10 -10.56
C SER A 189 -3.76 10.29 -11.63
N ASP A 190 -3.77 11.45 -12.29
CA ASP A 190 -4.74 11.80 -13.34
C ASP A 190 -4.63 10.85 -14.55
N TYR A 191 -3.42 10.41 -14.87
CA TYR A 191 -3.18 9.45 -15.93
C TYR A 191 -3.75 8.07 -15.59
N LEU A 192 -3.45 7.55 -14.39
CA LEU A 192 -3.88 6.23 -13.96
C LEU A 192 -5.40 6.14 -13.79
N GLU A 193 -6.05 7.21 -13.32
CA GLU A 193 -7.51 7.28 -13.24
C GLU A 193 -8.20 7.11 -14.60
N LYS A 194 -7.53 7.50 -15.70
CA LYS A 194 -8.02 7.31 -17.07
C LYS A 194 -7.56 5.99 -17.72
N ASN A 195 -6.70 5.23 -17.05
CA ASN A 195 -6.04 4.02 -17.57
C ASN A 195 -6.03 2.91 -16.50
N THR A 196 -7.17 2.71 -15.84
CA THR A 196 -7.26 1.81 -14.68
C THR A 196 -7.01 0.35 -15.04
N ASP A 197 -7.22 -0.05 -16.30
CA ASP A 197 -6.91 -1.39 -16.80
C ASP A 197 -5.42 -1.76 -16.68
N LEU A 198 -4.52 -0.76 -16.56
CA LEU A 198 -3.12 -1.00 -16.24
C LEU A 198 -2.96 -1.68 -14.87
N LEU A 199 -3.84 -1.37 -13.91
CA LEU A 199 -3.79 -1.96 -12.57
C LEU A 199 -4.18 -3.44 -12.64
N ASP A 200 -5.11 -3.80 -13.52
CA ASP A 200 -5.50 -5.19 -13.74
C ASP A 200 -4.33 -6.00 -14.30
N ILE A 201 -3.56 -5.42 -15.23
CA ILE A 201 -2.33 -6.02 -15.76
C ILE A 201 -1.29 -6.22 -14.64
N LEU A 202 -1.05 -5.18 -13.83
CA LEU A 202 -0.08 -5.24 -12.74
C LEU A 202 -0.47 -6.28 -11.68
N ILE A 203 -1.76 -6.38 -11.34
CA ILE A 203 -2.27 -7.37 -10.37
C ILE A 203 -2.22 -8.79 -10.94
N ALA A 204 -2.59 -9.00 -12.20
CA ALA A 204 -2.44 -10.30 -12.87
C ALA A 204 -0.96 -10.71 -12.96
N GLY A 205 -0.05 -9.74 -12.94
CA GLY A 205 1.40 -9.93 -12.92
C GLY A 205 1.93 -10.88 -11.84
N TYR A 206 1.27 -10.99 -10.70
CA TYR A 206 1.65 -11.93 -9.63
C TYR A 206 1.54 -13.41 -10.06
N GLU A 207 0.78 -13.72 -11.11
CA GLU A 207 0.65 -15.08 -11.66
C GLU A 207 1.89 -15.49 -12.49
N ASN A 208 2.78 -14.55 -12.81
CA ASN A 208 4.01 -14.80 -13.56
C ASN A 208 5.24 -14.57 -12.68
N THR A 209 5.93 -15.65 -12.29
CA THR A 209 7.09 -15.62 -11.39
C THR A 209 8.20 -14.65 -11.83
N ASP A 210 8.46 -14.54 -13.15
CA ASP A 210 9.54 -13.68 -13.68
C ASP A 210 9.18 -12.19 -13.64
N MET A 211 7.88 -11.88 -13.55
CA MET A 211 7.34 -10.52 -13.62
C MET A 211 6.75 -10.02 -12.31
N ALA A 212 6.39 -10.95 -11.40
CA ALA A 212 5.64 -10.66 -10.19
C ALA A 212 6.27 -9.55 -9.34
N LEU A 213 7.58 -9.63 -9.08
CA LEU A 213 8.27 -8.61 -8.27
C LEU A 213 8.38 -7.26 -8.97
N HIS A 214 8.51 -7.25 -10.31
CA HIS A 214 8.53 -6.01 -11.07
C HIS A 214 7.17 -5.32 -11.04
N TYR A 215 6.11 -6.06 -11.34
CA TYR A 215 4.75 -5.53 -11.33
C TYR A 215 4.25 -5.21 -9.93
N GLY A 216 4.64 -5.98 -8.91
CA GLY A 216 4.35 -5.69 -7.51
C GLY A 216 4.92 -4.37 -7.04
N VAL A 217 6.19 -4.07 -7.37
CA VAL A 217 6.82 -2.77 -7.08
C VAL A 217 6.09 -1.62 -7.79
N MET A 218 5.78 -1.78 -9.08
CA MET A 218 5.02 -0.76 -9.83
C MET A 218 3.64 -0.53 -9.23
N LEU A 219 2.91 -1.59 -8.91
CA LEU A 219 1.57 -1.53 -8.33
C LEU A 219 1.58 -0.82 -6.98
N LYS A 220 2.54 -1.15 -6.11
CA LYS A 220 2.69 -0.55 -4.78
C LYS A 220 2.89 0.96 -4.86
N GLU A 221 3.62 1.44 -5.86
CA GLU A 221 3.76 2.89 -6.09
C GLU A 221 2.48 3.52 -6.67
N CYS A 222 1.74 2.81 -7.53
CA CYS A 222 0.48 3.30 -8.09
C CYS A 222 -0.61 3.46 -7.02
N ILE A 223 -0.75 2.51 -6.09
CA ILE A 223 -1.77 2.56 -5.01
C ILE A 223 -1.53 3.66 -3.96
N ARG A 224 -0.40 4.39 -4.07
CA ARG A 224 -0.19 5.62 -3.30
C ARG A 224 -1.21 6.70 -3.65
N HIS A 225 -1.75 6.68 -4.86
CA HIS A 225 -2.83 7.57 -5.29
C HIS A 225 -4.18 7.03 -4.82
N GLN A 226 -4.98 7.86 -4.16
CA GLN A 226 -6.25 7.43 -3.56
C GLN A 226 -7.26 6.93 -4.61
N SER A 227 -7.33 7.56 -5.78
CA SER A 227 -8.20 7.14 -6.89
C SER A 227 -7.88 5.72 -7.36
N VAL A 228 -6.59 5.41 -7.48
CA VAL A 228 -6.07 4.10 -7.87
C VAL A 228 -6.36 3.04 -6.82
N ALA A 229 -6.06 3.34 -5.54
CA ALA A 229 -6.35 2.41 -4.45
C ALA A 229 -7.86 2.11 -4.32
N ARG A 230 -8.72 3.12 -4.51
CA ARG A 230 -10.17 2.94 -4.56
C ARG A 230 -10.57 1.98 -5.67
N TYR A 231 -10.07 2.19 -6.89
CA TYR A 231 -10.34 1.29 -8.01
C TYR A 231 -9.96 -0.16 -7.69
N VAL A 232 -8.76 -0.40 -7.15
CA VAL A 232 -8.31 -1.76 -6.82
C VAL A 232 -9.16 -2.40 -5.72
N LEU A 233 -9.54 -1.65 -4.68
CA LEU A 233 -10.40 -2.16 -3.61
C LEU A 233 -11.80 -2.50 -4.10
N GLU A 234 -12.36 -1.71 -5.02
CA GLU A 234 -13.71 -1.91 -5.54
C GLU A 234 -13.78 -2.94 -6.68
N SER A 235 -12.64 -3.33 -7.24
CA SER A 235 -12.59 -4.32 -8.33
C SER A 235 -12.57 -5.77 -7.82
N PRO A 236 -12.97 -6.75 -8.64
CA PRO A 236 -12.85 -8.16 -8.29
C PRO A 236 -11.41 -8.60 -8.00
N HIS A 237 -10.41 -7.86 -8.48
CA HIS A 237 -9.00 -8.18 -8.35
C HIS A 237 -8.51 -8.15 -6.89
N VAL A 238 -9.17 -7.40 -6.00
CA VAL A 238 -8.82 -7.40 -4.56
C VAL A 238 -8.86 -8.82 -3.97
N LYS A 239 -9.76 -9.69 -4.46
CA LYS A 239 -9.90 -11.06 -3.96
C LYS A 239 -8.68 -11.93 -4.28
N LYS A 240 -7.98 -11.64 -5.37
CA LYS A 240 -6.78 -12.40 -5.76
C LYS A 240 -5.66 -12.28 -4.73
N PHE A 241 -5.61 -11.21 -3.94
CA PHE A 241 -4.59 -11.05 -2.89
C PHE A 241 -4.68 -12.13 -1.81
N PHE A 242 -5.87 -12.65 -1.50
CA PHE A 242 -5.99 -13.76 -0.53
C PHE A 242 -5.27 -15.03 -0.99
N ASP A 243 -5.16 -15.23 -2.31
CA ASP A 243 -4.46 -16.36 -2.90
C ASP A 243 -2.98 -16.02 -3.13
N TYR A 244 -2.66 -14.80 -3.61
CA TYR A 244 -1.28 -14.36 -3.85
C TYR A 244 -0.40 -14.33 -2.59
N ILE A 245 -0.98 -13.94 -1.45
CA ILE A 245 -0.30 -13.92 -0.13
C ILE A 245 0.11 -15.34 0.33
N GLN A 246 -0.47 -16.36 -0.28
CA GLN A 246 -0.22 -17.76 0.05
C GLN A 246 0.56 -18.50 -1.03
N LEU A 247 1.09 -17.79 -2.04
CA LEU A 247 1.94 -18.39 -3.06
C LEU A 247 3.19 -19.04 -2.43
N PRO A 248 3.66 -20.17 -3.00
CA PRO A 248 4.80 -20.91 -2.45
C PRO A 248 6.12 -20.14 -2.54
N ASN A 249 6.23 -19.20 -3.48
CA ASN A 249 7.38 -18.31 -3.57
C ASN A 249 7.28 -17.24 -2.47
N PHE A 250 8.23 -17.27 -1.53
CA PHE A 250 8.25 -16.37 -0.38
C PHE A 250 8.37 -14.90 -0.77
N ASP A 251 9.23 -14.55 -1.73
CA ASP A 251 9.44 -13.15 -2.11
C ASP A 251 8.17 -12.57 -2.74
N ILE A 252 7.51 -13.37 -3.59
CA ILE A 252 6.26 -12.97 -4.25
C ILE A 252 5.11 -12.85 -3.24
N SER A 253 4.93 -13.83 -2.37
CA SER A 253 3.86 -13.80 -1.36
C SER A 253 4.07 -12.67 -0.33
N ALA A 254 5.31 -12.43 0.09
CA ALA A 254 5.66 -11.32 0.98
C ALA A 254 5.41 -9.95 0.33
N ASP A 255 5.73 -9.81 -0.96
CA ASP A 255 5.44 -8.58 -1.70
C ASP A 255 3.92 -8.36 -1.87
N ALA A 256 3.16 -9.40 -2.22
CA ALA A 256 1.70 -9.35 -2.29
C ALA A 256 1.07 -8.98 -0.94
N ALA A 257 1.58 -9.55 0.17
CA ALA A 257 1.14 -9.22 1.52
C ALA A 257 1.42 -7.76 1.89
N ALA A 258 2.59 -7.23 1.51
CA ALA A 258 2.92 -5.83 1.71
C ALA A 258 2.00 -4.90 0.89
N THR A 259 1.72 -5.23 -0.36
CA THR A 259 0.80 -4.47 -1.23
C THR A 259 -0.62 -4.50 -0.68
N PHE A 260 -1.11 -5.68 -0.26
CA PHE A 260 -2.45 -5.81 0.34
C PHE A 260 -2.58 -5.04 1.65
N LYS A 261 -1.55 -5.09 2.51
CA LYS A 261 -1.47 -4.27 3.72
C LYS A 261 -1.55 -2.78 3.38
N GLU A 262 -0.81 -2.32 2.38
CA GLU A 262 -0.80 -0.91 1.99
C GLU A 262 -2.18 -0.45 1.47
N LEU A 263 -2.83 -1.27 0.64
CA LEU A 263 -4.22 -1.05 0.19
C LEU A 263 -5.18 -0.88 1.36
N LEU A 264 -5.06 -1.73 2.39
CA LEU A 264 -5.96 -1.77 3.54
C LEU A 264 -5.61 -0.81 4.68
N THR A 265 -4.52 -0.04 4.57
CA THR A 265 -4.08 0.81 5.69
C THR A 265 -3.67 2.23 5.30
N ARG A 266 -3.43 2.53 4.02
CA ARG A 266 -2.97 3.86 3.58
C ARG A 266 -4.10 4.91 3.59
N HIS A 267 -5.16 4.67 2.82
CA HIS A 267 -6.21 5.66 2.56
C HIS A 267 -7.41 5.47 3.48
N LYS A 268 -7.31 6.00 4.70
CA LYS A 268 -8.19 5.66 5.83
C LYS A 268 -9.68 5.73 5.54
N SER A 269 -10.15 6.81 4.90
CA SER A 269 -11.57 6.98 4.55
C SER A 269 -12.04 5.98 3.49
N THR A 270 -11.25 5.79 2.42
CA THR A 270 -11.54 4.81 1.36
C THR A 270 -11.60 3.39 1.91
N VAL A 271 -10.65 3.02 2.79
CA VAL A 271 -10.63 1.69 3.42
C VAL A 271 -11.84 1.50 4.32
N ALA A 272 -12.17 2.49 5.15
CA ALA A 272 -13.32 2.40 6.05
C ALA A 272 -14.64 2.22 5.30
N GLU A 273 -14.82 2.96 4.21
CA GLU A 273 -15.97 2.81 3.30
C GLU A 273 -16.01 1.41 2.68
N PHE A 274 -14.88 0.96 2.12
CA PHE A 274 -14.76 -0.37 1.53
C PHE A 274 -15.10 -1.47 2.53
N LEU A 275 -14.46 -1.50 3.70
CA LEU A 275 -14.66 -2.53 4.72
C LEU A 275 -16.10 -2.52 5.28
N SER A 276 -16.70 -1.34 5.43
CA SER A 276 -18.08 -1.24 5.91
C SER A 276 -19.07 -1.82 4.89
N LYS A 277 -18.89 -1.50 3.60
CA LYS A 277 -19.75 -1.97 2.51
C LYS A 277 -19.58 -3.46 2.21
N ASN A 278 -18.37 -3.98 2.39
CA ASN A 278 -17.96 -5.32 1.98
C ASN A 278 -17.72 -6.29 3.14
N TYR A 279 -18.17 -5.91 4.34
CA TYR A 279 -17.83 -6.56 5.60
C TYR A 279 -17.94 -8.09 5.56
N ASP A 280 -19.11 -8.61 5.16
CA ASP A 280 -19.43 -10.02 5.31
C ASP A 280 -18.52 -10.92 4.49
N TRP A 281 -18.38 -10.64 3.19
CA TRP A 281 -17.50 -11.46 2.35
C TRP A 281 -16.03 -11.22 2.66
N PHE A 282 -15.64 -9.97 2.96
CA PHE A 282 -14.23 -9.64 3.20
C PHE A 282 -13.71 -10.36 4.44
N PHE A 283 -14.42 -10.27 5.57
CA PHE A 283 -13.98 -10.93 6.79
C PHE A 283 -14.18 -12.44 6.76
N ALA A 284 -15.16 -12.97 6.00
CA ALA A 284 -15.26 -14.40 5.77
C ALA A 284 -14.00 -14.96 5.07
N GLU A 285 -13.54 -14.31 4.00
CA GLU A 285 -12.32 -14.67 3.28
C GLU A 285 -11.07 -14.42 4.13
N PHE A 286 -10.97 -13.25 4.78
CA PHE A 286 -9.83 -12.89 5.62
C PHE A 286 -9.62 -13.88 6.77
N ASN A 287 -10.70 -14.26 7.44
CA ASN A 287 -10.64 -15.21 8.55
C ASN A 287 -10.24 -16.60 8.07
N SER A 288 -11.01 -17.16 7.11
CA SER A 288 -10.83 -18.54 6.67
C SER A 288 -9.53 -18.77 5.90
N LYS A 289 -9.14 -17.83 5.03
CA LYS A 289 -7.93 -17.99 4.20
C LYS A 289 -6.66 -17.51 4.88
N LEU A 290 -6.72 -16.52 5.78
CA LEU A 290 -5.51 -15.90 6.32
C LEU A 290 -5.30 -16.16 7.81
N LEU A 291 -6.29 -15.89 8.67
CA LEU A 291 -6.15 -16.12 10.11
C LEU A 291 -6.10 -17.60 10.47
N GLU A 292 -6.85 -18.42 9.74
CA GLU A 292 -6.89 -19.88 9.90
C GLU A 292 -5.97 -20.60 8.91
N SER A 293 -5.13 -19.86 8.16
CA SER A 293 -4.16 -20.44 7.22
C SER A 293 -3.24 -21.44 7.92
N THR A 294 -2.82 -22.51 7.25
CA THR A 294 -1.80 -23.42 7.80
C THR A 294 -0.40 -22.79 7.77
N ASN A 295 -0.19 -21.75 6.97
CA ASN A 295 1.09 -21.04 6.86
C ASN A 295 1.30 -20.09 8.05
N TYR A 296 2.34 -20.36 8.84
CA TYR A 296 2.73 -19.56 10.00
C TYR A 296 2.93 -18.07 9.68
N ILE A 297 3.64 -17.76 8.59
CA ILE A 297 3.96 -16.38 8.20
C ILE A 297 2.67 -15.65 7.82
N THR A 298 1.81 -16.28 7.03
CA THR A 298 0.50 -15.76 6.66
C THR A 298 -0.34 -15.46 7.90
N ARG A 299 -0.50 -16.41 8.83
CA ARG A 299 -1.25 -16.17 10.08
C ARG A 299 -0.70 -14.98 10.85
N ARG A 300 0.63 -14.97 11.08
CA ARG A 300 1.32 -13.92 11.85
C ARG A 300 1.14 -12.53 11.25
N GLN A 301 1.33 -12.39 9.93
CA GLN A 301 1.17 -11.10 9.27
C GLN A 301 -0.30 -10.65 9.24
N SER A 302 -1.23 -11.60 9.10
CA SER A 302 -2.65 -11.31 8.97
C SER A 302 -3.29 -10.92 10.29
N ILE A 303 -2.91 -11.53 11.42
CA ILE A 303 -3.39 -11.08 12.73
C ILE A 303 -2.88 -9.68 13.07
N LYS A 304 -1.64 -9.36 12.70
CA LYS A 304 -1.09 -8.01 12.83
C LYS A 304 -1.87 -7.01 11.97
N LEU A 305 -2.14 -7.35 10.71
CA LEU A 305 -2.94 -6.51 9.81
C LEU A 305 -4.38 -6.32 10.32
N LEU A 306 -5.00 -7.35 10.90
CA LEU A 306 -6.29 -7.24 11.54
C LEU A 306 -6.25 -6.20 12.67
N GLY A 307 -5.24 -6.27 13.54
CA GLY A 307 -5.01 -5.27 14.59
C GLY A 307 -4.88 -3.85 14.02
N ASP A 308 -4.02 -3.68 13.00
CA ASP A 308 -3.81 -2.40 12.32
C ASP A 308 -5.13 -1.83 11.74
N MET A 309 -5.99 -2.68 11.17
CA MET A 309 -7.29 -2.29 10.62
C MET A 309 -8.30 -1.91 11.72
N LEU A 310 -8.46 -2.75 12.74
CA LEU A 310 -9.49 -2.55 13.77
C LEU A 310 -9.16 -1.41 14.73
N LEU A 311 -7.88 -1.11 14.95
CA LEU A 311 -7.44 -0.01 15.82
C LEU A 311 -7.48 1.36 15.13
N ASP A 312 -7.69 1.41 13.81
CA ASP A 312 -7.84 2.69 13.11
C ASP A 312 -9.18 3.34 13.48
N ARG A 313 -9.13 4.60 13.93
CA ARG A 313 -10.32 5.36 14.32
C ARG A 313 -11.38 5.46 13.21
N SER A 314 -10.97 5.43 11.94
CA SER A 314 -11.86 5.53 10.79
C SER A 314 -12.69 4.24 10.63
N ASN A 315 -12.18 3.12 11.15
CA ASN A 315 -12.81 1.81 11.11
C ASN A 315 -13.63 1.50 12.37
N ALA A 316 -13.99 2.48 13.20
CA ALA A 316 -14.70 2.25 14.46
C ALA A 316 -15.98 1.41 14.30
N VAL A 317 -16.79 1.68 13.26
CA VAL A 317 -18.01 0.91 12.96
C VAL A 317 -17.69 -0.55 12.61
N VAL A 318 -16.66 -0.75 11.77
CA VAL A 318 -16.19 -2.08 11.38
C VAL A 318 -15.65 -2.84 12.59
N MET A 319 -14.87 -2.17 13.43
CA MET A 319 -14.32 -2.72 14.66
C MET A 319 -15.42 -3.17 15.61
N THR A 320 -16.41 -2.31 15.89
CA THR A 320 -17.54 -2.66 16.76
C THR A 320 -18.30 -3.88 16.24
N ARG A 321 -18.53 -3.96 14.92
CA ARG A 321 -19.16 -5.14 14.30
C ARG A 321 -18.28 -6.39 14.45
N TYR A 322 -16.97 -6.28 14.25
CA TYR A 322 -16.03 -7.39 14.38
C TYR A 322 -15.94 -7.95 15.78
N VAL A 323 -15.84 -7.09 16.80
CA VAL A 323 -15.72 -7.52 18.21
C VAL A 323 -17.04 -7.96 18.84
N SER A 324 -18.14 -7.90 18.07
CA SER A 324 -19.47 -8.37 18.47
C SER A 324 -19.80 -9.74 17.85
N SER A 325 -18.88 -10.34 17.09
CA SER A 325 -19.10 -11.66 16.46
C SER A 325 -18.48 -12.78 17.28
N ARG A 326 -19.32 -13.76 17.65
CA ARG A 326 -18.91 -15.00 18.32
C ARG A 326 -17.87 -15.80 17.53
N ASP A 327 -18.02 -15.89 16.21
CA ASP A 327 -17.09 -16.67 15.38
C ASP A 327 -15.71 -16.00 15.33
N ASN A 328 -15.68 -14.66 15.24
CA ASN A 328 -14.44 -13.91 15.32
C ASN A 328 -13.76 -14.09 16.69
N LEU A 329 -14.52 -14.04 17.79
CA LEU A 329 -13.96 -14.29 19.12
C LEU A 329 -13.33 -15.69 19.21
N ARG A 330 -13.99 -16.72 18.66
CA ARG A 330 -13.49 -18.09 18.68
C ARG A 330 -12.16 -18.22 17.95
N ILE A 331 -12.03 -17.62 16.77
CA ILE A 331 -10.76 -17.60 16.01
C ILE A 331 -9.66 -16.97 16.86
N LEU A 332 -9.92 -15.81 17.47
CA LEU A 332 -8.95 -15.08 18.28
C LEU A 332 -8.54 -15.86 19.55
N MET A 333 -9.50 -16.53 20.20
CA MET A 333 -9.22 -17.40 21.35
C MET A 333 -8.38 -18.63 20.97
N ASN A 334 -8.52 -19.14 19.74
CA ASN A 334 -7.65 -20.20 19.23
C ASN A 334 -6.24 -19.68 18.95
N LEU A 335 -6.11 -18.49 18.33
CA LEU A 335 -4.81 -17.86 18.08
C LEU A 335 -4.04 -17.52 19.37
N LEU A 336 -4.75 -17.16 20.45
CA LEU A 336 -4.15 -16.98 21.79
C LEU A 336 -3.53 -18.26 22.36
N ARG A 337 -3.90 -19.43 21.83
CA ARG A 337 -3.39 -20.74 22.27
C ARG A 337 -2.28 -21.30 21.36
N GLU A 338 -1.93 -20.60 20.28
CA GLU A 338 -0.83 -21.00 19.38
C GLU A 338 0.49 -21.10 20.13
N SER A 339 1.40 -21.98 19.74
CA SER A 339 2.72 -22.10 20.38
C SER A 339 3.63 -20.88 20.12
N SER A 340 3.39 -20.14 19.04
CA SER A 340 4.18 -18.96 18.70
C SER A 340 3.80 -17.76 19.56
N LYS A 341 4.73 -17.32 20.42
CA LYS A 341 4.59 -16.08 21.20
C LYS A 341 4.24 -14.87 20.34
N SER A 342 4.82 -14.77 19.13
CA SER A 342 4.52 -13.63 18.26
C SER A 342 3.07 -13.63 17.76
N ILE A 343 2.48 -14.79 17.49
CA ILE A 343 1.05 -14.86 17.13
C ILE A 343 0.19 -14.59 18.36
N GLN A 344 0.54 -15.16 19.51
CA GLN A 344 -0.17 -14.91 20.77
C GLN A 344 -0.21 -13.41 21.12
N THR A 345 0.90 -12.69 20.96
CA THR A 345 0.98 -11.24 21.26
C THR A 345 0.06 -10.43 20.36
N GLU A 346 0.10 -10.65 19.05
CA GLU A 346 -0.76 -9.94 18.11
C GLU A 346 -2.24 -10.33 18.31
N ALA A 347 -2.52 -11.61 18.60
CA ALA A 347 -3.86 -12.07 18.95
C ALA A 347 -4.39 -11.41 20.23
N PHE A 348 -3.53 -11.19 21.23
CA PHE A 348 -3.89 -10.46 22.45
C PHE A 348 -4.28 -9.00 22.15
N HIS A 349 -3.56 -8.31 21.27
CA HIS A 349 -3.89 -6.94 20.90
C HIS A 349 -5.26 -6.79 20.21
N VAL A 350 -5.74 -7.83 19.54
CA VAL A 350 -7.10 -7.85 18.98
C VAL A 350 -8.11 -8.36 20.01
N PHE A 351 -7.78 -9.40 20.77
CA PHE A 351 -8.65 -9.98 21.80
C PHE A 351 -9.01 -8.95 22.88
N LYS A 352 -8.08 -8.07 23.28
CA LYS A 352 -8.39 -7.01 24.25
C LYS A 352 -9.56 -6.12 23.79
N LEU A 353 -9.78 -5.96 22.48
CA LEU A 353 -10.90 -5.18 21.96
C LEU A 353 -12.27 -5.83 22.25
N PHE A 354 -12.34 -7.16 22.23
CA PHE A 354 -13.55 -7.90 22.64
C PHE A 354 -13.85 -7.68 24.12
N VAL A 355 -12.82 -7.72 24.96
CA VAL A 355 -12.95 -7.50 26.41
C VAL A 355 -13.24 -6.03 26.73
N ALA A 356 -12.68 -5.10 25.96
CA ALA A 356 -12.87 -3.66 26.10
C ALA A 356 -14.24 -3.15 25.64
N ASN A 357 -14.93 -3.90 24.77
CA ASN A 357 -16.24 -3.51 24.22
C ASN A 357 -17.24 -3.34 25.37
N GLN A 358 -17.78 -2.14 25.59
CA GLN A 358 -18.77 -1.93 26.67
C GLN A 358 -20.12 -2.58 26.36
N ASN A 359 -20.44 -2.70 25.07
CA ASN A 359 -21.70 -3.26 24.56
C ASN A 359 -21.49 -4.70 24.06
N LYS A 360 -20.86 -5.55 24.88
CA LYS A 360 -20.65 -6.97 24.53
C LYS A 360 -21.99 -7.67 24.34
N PRO A 361 -22.20 -8.36 23.21
CA PRO A 361 -23.33 -9.25 23.03
C PRO A 361 -23.39 -10.36 24.10
N PRO A 362 -24.58 -10.88 24.46
CA PRO A 362 -24.72 -11.92 25.50
C PRO A 362 -23.94 -13.21 25.20
N ASP A 363 -23.84 -13.62 23.93
CA ASP A 363 -23.06 -14.78 23.50
C ASP A 363 -21.55 -14.60 23.71
N ILE A 364 -21.02 -13.41 23.45
CA ILE A 364 -19.64 -13.03 23.77
C ILE A 364 -19.39 -13.11 25.28
N VAL A 365 -20.30 -12.54 26.09
CA VAL A 365 -20.21 -12.62 27.55
C VAL A 365 -20.22 -14.07 28.02
N SER A 366 -21.17 -14.87 27.53
CA SER A 366 -21.30 -16.29 27.85
C SER A 366 -20.01 -17.08 27.57
N ILE A 367 -19.38 -16.85 26.41
CA ILE A 367 -18.11 -17.50 26.05
C ILE A 367 -16.98 -17.10 27.01
N LEU A 368 -16.85 -15.80 27.32
CA LEU A 368 -15.81 -15.30 28.23
C LEU A 368 -16.01 -15.84 29.66
N VAL A 369 -17.26 -15.89 30.14
CA VAL A 369 -17.61 -16.43 31.46
C VAL A 369 -17.32 -17.94 31.52
N ALA A 370 -17.78 -18.71 30.53
CA ALA A 370 -17.58 -20.16 30.46
C ALA A 370 -16.10 -20.56 30.42
N ASN A 371 -15.23 -19.68 29.88
CA ASN A 371 -13.79 -19.91 29.78
C ASN A 371 -12.97 -19.12 30.81
N ARG A 372 -13.59 -18.42 31.77
CA ARG A 372 -12.95 -17.45 32.68
C ARG A 372 -11.68 -17.99 33.33
N SER A 373 -11.77 -19.10 34.05
CA SER A 373 -10.64 -19.65 34.79
C SER A 373 -9.46 -20.04 33.89
N LYS A 374 -9.76 -20.54 32.68
CA LYS A 374 -8.74 -20.92 31.69
C LYS A 374 -8.08 -19.69 31.07
N LEU A 375 -8.86 -18.67 30.72
CA LEU A 375 -8.37 -17.40 30.18
C LEU A 375 -7.48 -16.66 31.19
N LEU A 376 -7.91 -16.56 32.45
CA LEU A 376 -7.12 -15.91 33.50
C LEU A 376 -5.79 -16.62 33.73
N ARG A 377 -5.77 -17.96 33.73
CA ARG A 377 -4.54 -18.74 33.83
C ARG A 377 -3.63 -18.50 32.62
N LEU A 378 -4.17 -18.61 31.41
CA LEU A 378 -3.43 -18.38 30.17
C LEU A 378 -2.77 -16.99 30.16
N LEU A 379 -3.50 -15.94 30.55
CA LEU A 379 -3.00 -14.57 30.57
C LEU A 379 -1.99 -14.34 31.71
N ALA A 380 -2.15 -14.97 32.87
CA ALA A 380 -1.19 -14.88 33.97
C ALA A 380 0.18 -15.48 33.57
N ASP A 381 0.15 -16.60 32.84
CA ASP A 381 1.36 -17.28 32.35
C ASP A 381 1.97 -16.60 31.11
N PHE A 382 1.23 -15.69 30.48
CA PHE A 382 1.68 -15.00 29.27
C PHE A 382 2.70 -13.90 29.62
N LYS A 383 3.97 -14.17 29.29
CA LYS A 383 5.10 -13.24 29.50
C LYS A 383 5.76 -12.89 28.17
N MET A 384 5.98 -11.60 27.96
CA MET A 384 6.79 -11.08 26.86
C MET A 384 8.28 -11.36 27.14
N ASP A 385 9.07 -11.57 26.08
CA ASP A 385 10.53 -11.78 26.20
C ASP A 385 11.28 -10.48 26.56
N LYS A 386 10.66 -9.32 26.30
CA LYS A 386 11.15 -7.99 26.66
C LYS A 386 10.13 -7.32 27.56
N GLU A 387 10.60 -6.53 28.51
CA GLU A 387 9.74 -5.70 29.34
C GLU A 387 8.99 -4.70 28.44
N ASP A 388 7.67 -4.81 28.43
CA ASP A 388 6.74 -3.91 27.76
C ASP A 388 5.68 -3.52 28.79
N GLU A 389 5.89 -2.37 29.44
CA GLU A 389 5.02 -1.86 30.49
C GLU A 389 3.59 -1.65 30.00
N GLN A 390 3.41 -1.23 28.74
CA GLN A 390 2.09 -1.01 28.16
C GLN A 390 1.38 -2.34 27.95
N PHE A 391 2.08 -3.36 27.47
CA PHE A 391 1.52 -4.69 27.33
C PHE A 391 1.09 -5.27 28.69
N GLU A 392 1.93 -5.16 29.72
CA GLU A 392 1.60 -5.65 31.06
C GLU A 392 0.41 -4.89 31.68
N ALA A 393 0.31 -3.58 31.47
CA ALA A 393 -0.84 -2.78 31.89
C ALA A 393 -2.14 -3.22 31.17
N ASP A 394 -2.08 -3.39 29.84
CA ASP A 394 -3.22 -3.88 29.05
C ASP A 394 -3.66 -5.27 29.52
N LYS A 395 -2.69 -6.16 29.78
CA LYS A 395 -2.94 -7.53 30.26
C LYS A 395 -3.62 -7.54 31.62
N ALA A 396 -3.11 -6.75 32.57
CA ALA A 396 -3.72 -6.61 33.89
C ALA A 396 -5.16 -6.09 33.81
N GLN A 397 -5.42 -5.10 32.95
CA GLN A 397 -6.76 -4.56 32.74
C GLN A 397 -7.70 -5.60 32.10
N VAL A 398 -7.25 -6.34 31.08
CA VAL A 398 -8.04 -7.42 30.46
C VAL A 398 -8.39 -8.51 31.48
N MET A 399 -7.42 -8.93 32.30
CA MET A 399 -7.66 -9.93 33.36
C MET A 399 -8.67 -9.44 34.38
N LYS A 400 -8.56 -8.18 34.82
CA LYS A 400 -9.52 -7.54 35.74
C LYS A 400 -10.93 -7.52 35.15
N GLU A 401 -11.07 -7.15 33.88
CA GLU A 401 -12.36 -7.09 33.21
C GLU A 401 -12.99 -8.47 33.06
N ILE A 402 -12.21 -9.49 32.68
CA ILE A 402 -12.69 -10.89 32.58
C ILE A 402 -13.14 -11.43 33.96
N ALA A 403 -12.39 -11.12 35.03
CA ALA A 403 -12.71 -11.56 36.38
C ALA A 403 -14.02 -10.95 36.89
N ALA A 404 -14.30 -9.70 36.51
CA ALA A 404 -15.49 -8.94 36.90
C ALA A 404 -16.72 -9.18 36.00
N LEU A 405 -16.61 -10.00 34.93
CA LEU A 405 -17.78 -10.32 34.12
C LEU A 405 -18.81 -11.09 34.96
N GLU A 406 -20.08 -10.78 34.78
CA GLU A 406 -21.19 -11.54 35.34
C GLU A 406 -21.96 -12.22 34.21
N PRO A 407 -22.53 -13.41 34.44
CA PRO A 407 -23.48 -14.00 33.51
C PRO A 407 -24.63 -13.00 33.29
N ARG A 408 -24.91 -12.64 32.04
CA ARG A 408 -26.16 -11.94 31.71
C ARG A 408 -27.22 -13.01 31.46
N GLU A 409 -28.28 -12.97 32.27
CA GLU A 409 -29.46 -13.85 32.13
C GLU A 409 -30.14 -13.70 30.76
#